data_AF-A0A923WNI8-F1
#
_entry.id   AF-A0A923WNI8-F1
#
_cell.length_a   1.000
_cell.length_b   1.000
_cell.length_c   1.000
_cell.angle_alpha   90.00
_cell.angle_beta   90.00
_cell.angle_gamma   90.00
#
_symmetry.space_group_name_H-M   'P 1'
#
loop_
_entity.id
_entity.type
_entity.pdbx_description
1 polymer ?
#
loop_
_entity_poly.entity_id
_entity_poly.type
_entity_poly.pdbx_seq_one_letter_code
_entity_poly.pdbx_strand_id
1 'polypeptide(L)'
;MLDGLKKSSTWENLGAAPDTATTRANSGCLVIGGLKQKSHGHVVIVVKSTPRNFPVAYWGRLGAVGRKNTEITWSWNRKDLPHVHYFSLKT
;
A
#
# COMPACT_ATOMS: atom_id res chain seq x y z
N MET A 1 -6.90 1.34 11.62
CA MET A 1 -7.12 1.19 10.16
C MET A 1 -6.83 -0.22 9.66
N LEU A 2 -5.57 -0.69 9.61
CA LEU A 2 -5.25 -1.98 8.97
C LEU A 2 -5.99 -3.19 9.56
N ASP A 3 -6.26 -3.21 10.87
CA ASP A 3 -7.08 -4.29 11.45
C ASP A 3 -8.52 -4.29 10.96
N GLY A 4 -9.06 -3.10 10.67
CA GLY A 4 -10.38 -2.95 10.07
C GLY A 4 -10.41 -3.53 8.66
N LEU A 5 -9.36 -3.28 7.87
CA LEU A 5 -9.21 -3.89 6.54
C LEU A 5 -9.07 -5.41 6.63
N LYS A 6 -8.28 -5.92 7.59
CA LYS A 6 -8.11 -7.37 7.83
C LYS A 6 -9.40 -8.08 8.21
N LYS A 7 -10.28 -7.41 8.97
CA LYS A 7 -11.56 -7.99 9.44
C LYS A 7 -12.72 -7.74 8.48
N SER A 8 -12.53 -6.95 7.42
CA SER A 8 -13.61 -6.59 6.52
C SER A 8 -13.98 -7.74 5.59
N SER A 9 -15.28 -7.92 5.34
CA SER A 9 -15.77 -8.80 4.28
C SER A 9 -15.60 -8.20 2.89
N THR A 10 -15.47 -6.88 2.76
CA THR A 10 -15.34 -6.15 1.48
C THR A 10 -13.90 -5.99 0.99
N TRP A 11 -12.92 -6.18 1.87
CA TRP A 11 -11.51 -6.08 1.53
C TRP A 11 -10.88 -7.47 1.46
N GLU A 12 -10.02 -7.65 0.48
CA GLU A 12 -9.14 -8.80 0.36
C GLU A 12 -7.76 -8.43 0.93
N ASN A 13 -7.24 -9.26 1.83
CA ASN A 13 -5.89 -9.13 2.34
C ASN A 13 -4.91 -9.80 1.36
N LEU A 14 -4.05 -9.01 0.73
CA LEU A 14 -3.05 -9.48 -0.23
C LEU A 14 -1.73 -9.87 0.45
N GLY A 15 -1.60 -9.67 1.77
CA GLY A 15 -0.35 -9.89 2.49
C GLY A 15 0.74 -8.90 2.07
N ALA A 16 2.01 -9.31 2.21
CA ALA A 16 3.17 -8.54 1.78
C ALA A 16 3.55 -8.86 0.32
N ALA A 17 2.59 -8.76 -0.60
CA ALA A 17 2.74 -9.12 -2.01
C ALA A 17 2.66 -7.88 -2.94
N PRO A 18 3.79 -7.20 -3.22
CA PRO A 18 3.80 -5.98 -4.03
C PRO A 18 3.31 -6.19 -5.48
N ASP A 19 3.65 -7.34 -6.08
CA ASP A 19 3.23 -7.65 -7.45
C ASP A 19 1.71 -7.83 -7.54
N THR A 20 1.13 -8.57 -6.59
CA THR A 20 -0.33 -8.76 -6.50
C THR A 20 -1.05 -7.43 -6.28
N ALA A 21 -0.49 -6.56 -5.43
CA ALA A 21 -1.04 -5.21 -5.22
C ALA A 21 -1.03 -4.38 -6.51
N THR A 22 0.05 -4.43 -7.27
CA THR A 22 0.17 -3.73 -8.56
C THR A 22 -0.82 -4.29 -9.59
N THR A 23 -0.95 -5.62 -9.69
CA THR A 23 -1.94 -6.27 -10.56
C THR A 23 -3.36 -5.83 -10.22
N ARG A 24 -3.74 -5.85 -8.94
CA ARG A 24 -5.06 -5.38 -8.49
C ARG A 24 -5.31 -3.92 -8.87
N ALA A 25 -4.34 -3.04 -8.64
CA ALA A 25 -4.45 -1.62 -9.02
C ALA A 25 -4.55 -1.44 -10.55
N ASN A 26 -3.81 -2.22 -11.33
CA ASN A 26 -3.88 -2.22 -12.78
C ASN A 26 -5.24 -2.69 -13.32
N SER A 27 -5.92 -3.56 -12.58
CA SER A 27 -7.31 -3.98 -12.85
C SER A 27 -8.36 -2.97 -12.39
N GLY A 28 -7.97 -1.79 -11.89
CA GLY A 28 -8.89 -0.74 -11.46
C GLY A 28 -9.41 -0.89 -10.03
N CYS A 29 -8.89 -1.84 -9.25
CA CYS A 29 -9.26 -1.97 -7.85
C CYS A 29 -8.60 -0.87 -7.01
N LEU A 30 -9.30 -0.39 -5.97
CA LEU A 30 -8.67 0.41 -4.93
C LEU A 30 -7.75 -0.49 -4.10
N VAL A 31 -6.46 -0.14 -4.04
CA VAL A 31 -5.46 -0.89 -3.29
C VAL A 31 -4.77 0.02 -2.28
N ILE A 32 -4.73 -0.42 -1.01
CA ILE A 32 -4.09 0.28 0.10
C ILE A 32 -2.90 -0.55 0.56
N GLY A 33 -1.71 0.04 0.58
CA GLY A 33 -0.54 -0.50 1.27
C GLY A 33 -0.39 0.17 2.63
N GLY A 34 0.04 -0.56 3.65
CA GLY A 34 0.29 0.04 4.95
C GLY A 34 1.12 -0.81 5.90
N LEU A 35 1.76 -0.12 6.83
CA LEU A 35 2.54 -0.70 7.92
C LEU A 35 2.19 0.00 9.22
N LYS A 36 1.85 -0.78 10.24
CA LYS A 36 1.68 -0.28 11.61
C LYS A 36 3.05 -0.07 12.26
N GLN A 37 3.20 1.02 13.00
CA GLN A 37 4.37 1.30 13.83
C GLN A 37 3.93 1.81 15.21
N LYS A 38 4.84 1.75 16.19
CA LYS A 38 4.55 2.05 17.61
C LYS A 38 4.07 3.50 17.83
N SER A 39 4.63 4.46 17.11
CA SER A 39 4.21 5.88 17.18
C SER A 39 3.14 6.18 16.14
N HIS A 40 3.50 6.14 14.86
CA HIS A 40 2.63 6.48 13.75
C HIS A 40 2.77 5.44 12.64
N GLY A 41 1.69 4.71 12.37
CA GLY A 41 1.61 3.91 11.15
C GLY A 41 1.56 4.79 9.91
N HIS A 42 1.74 4.18 8.75
CA HIS A 42 1.66 4.86 7.47
C HIS A 42 0.87 4.04 6.46
N VAL A 43 0.22 4.74 5.52
CA VAL A 43 -0.54 4.12 4.44
C VAL A 43 -0.29 4.85 3.13
N VAL A 44 -0.39 4.09 2.04
CA VAL A 44 -0.26 4.57 0.67
C VAL A 44 -1.42 4.00 -0.15
N ILE A 45 -1.82 4.71 -1.20
CA ILE A 45 -2.77 4.22 -2.21
C ILE A 45 -1.97 3.79 -3.43
N VAL A 46 -1.98 2.50 -3.74
CA VAL A 46 -1.29 1.96 -4.92
C VAL A 46 -2.07 2.37 -6.17
N VAL A 47 -1.35 2.84 -7.19
CA VAL A 47 -1.93 3.31 -8.45
C VAL A 47 -1.44 2.47 -9.61
N LYS A 48 -2.16 2.54 -10.72
CA LYS A 48 -1.81 1.86 -11.97
C LYS A 48 -0.38 2.23 -12.40
N SER A 49 0.44 1.23 -12.70
CA SER A 49 1.80 1.41 -13.20
C SER A 49 2.28 0.18 -13.97
N THR A 50 3.38 0.33 -14.71
CA THR A 50 4.12 -0.85 -15.20
C THR A 50 4.64 -1.67 -14.01
N PRO A 51 4.73 -3.00 -14.13
CA PRO A 51 5.31 -3.85 -13.09
C PRO A 51 6.73 -3.42 -12.72
N ARG A 52 7.02 -3.41 -11.42
CA ARG A 52 8.30 -3.03 -10.78
C ARG A 52 8.46 -3.85 -9.51
N ASN A 53 9.66 -3.83 -8.93
CA ASN A 53 9.93 -4.52 -7.65
C ASN A 53 9.03 -4.03 -6.50
N PHE A 54 8.65 -2.75 -6.52
CA PHE A 54 7.70 -2.19 -5.56
C PHE A 54 6.62 -1.36 -6.27
N PRO A 55 5.41 -1.26 -5.69
CA PRO A 55 4.31 -0.55 -6.33
C PRO A 55 4.56 0.96 -6.40
N VAL A 56 3.98 1.59 -7.42
CA VAL A 56 3.85 3.05 -7.49
C VAL A 56 2.59 3.46 -6.73
N ALA A 57 2.69 4.52 -5.93
CA ALA A 57 1.62 4.93 -5.03
C ALA A 57 1.54 6.44 -4.79
N TYR A 58 0.42 6.85 -4.19
CA TYR A 58 0.18 8.20 -3.64
C TYR A 58 0.07 8.12 -2.13
N TRP A 59 0.60 9.11 -1.42
CA TRP A 59 0.44 9.22 0.04
C TRP A 59 0.63 10.66 0.52
N GLY A 60 0.01 10.98 1.64
CA GLY A 60 0.32 12.15 2.47
C GLY A 60 1.25 11.78 3.62
N ARG A 61 1.77 12.76 4.37
CA ARG A 61 2.61 12.50 5.54
C ARG A 61 2.28 13.48 6.67
N LEU A 62 2.24 12.98 7.91
CA LEU A 62 2.05 13.84 9.08
C LEU A 62 3.24 14.80 9.21
N GLY A 63 2.97 16.11 9.24
CA GLY A 63 3.99 17.15 9.41
C GLY A 63 4.95 17.34 8.23
N ALA A 64 4.66 16.76 7.06
CA ALA A 64 5.52 16.87 5.88
C ALA A 64 4.73 16.68 4.58
N VAL A 65 5.39 16.96 3.45
CA VAL A 65 4.79 16.74 2.13
C VAL A 65 4.90 15.27 1.75
N GLY A 66 3.78 14.72 1.28
CA GLY A 66 3.70 13.38 0.71
C GLY A 66 4.25 13.29 -0.71
N ARG A 67 3.94 12.19 -1.41
CA ARG A 67 4.35 12.02 -2.82
C ARG A 67 3.21 11.44 -3.65
N LYS A 68 3.30 11.68 -4.96
CA LYS A 68 2.40 11.14 -5.98
C LYS A 68 3.21 10.49 -7.09
N ASN A 69 2.64 9.49 -7.76
CA ASN A 69 3.25 8.70 -8.85
C ASN A 69 4.68 8.28 -8.52
N THR A 70 4.94 7.87 -7.29
CA THR A 70 6.28 7.53 -6.81
C THR A 70 6.28 6.11 -6.25
N GLU A 71 7.37 5.37 -6.42
CA GLU A 71 7.54 4.06 -5.82
C GLU A 71 7.53 4.15 -4.28
N ILE A 72 6.90 3.18 -3.61
CA ILE A 72 6.76 3.18 -2.13
C ILE A 72 8.08 3.07 -1.37
N THR A 73 9.19 2.81 -2.07
CA THR A 73 10.56 2.87 -1.55
C THR A 73 10.92 4.25 -0.98
N TRP A 74 10.16 5.29 -1.35
CA TRP A 74 10.26 6.64 -0.79
C TRP A 74 9.36 6.89 0.43
N SER A 75 8.51 5.93 0.79
CA SER A 75 7.59 5.99 1.94
C SER A 75 8.17 5.24 3.15
N TRP A 76 8.76 4.07 2.92
CA TRP A 76 9.39 3.24 3.96
C TRP A 76 10.85 2.97 3.67
N ASN A 77 11.63 2.72 4.71
CA ASN A 77 13.01 2.26 4.56
C ASN A 77 13.04 0.79 4.09
N ARG A 78 14.22 0.35 3.63
CA ARG A 78 14.42 -0.99 3.07
C ARG A 78 14.09 -2.15 4.02
N LYS A 79 14.20 -1.96 5.34
CA LYS A 79 13.91 -2.99 6.34
C LYS A 79 12.41 -3.13 6.59
N ASP A 80 11.66 -2.05 6.41
CA ASP A 80 10.22 -2.00 6.63
C ASP A 80 9.42 -2.44 5.39
N LEU A 81 9.96 -2.23 4.18
CA LEU A 81 9.29 -2.58 2.92
C LEU A 81 8.76 -4.02 2.85
N PRO A 82 9.50 -5.07 3.27
CA PRO A 82 8.99 -6.44 3.27
C PRO A 82 7.81 -6.68 4.21
N HIS A 83 7.55 -5.76 5.14
CA HIS A 83 6.47 -5.87 6.13
C HIS A 83 5.24 -5.03 5.76
N VAL A 84 5.28 -4.31 4.63
CA VAL A 84 4.12 -3.55 4.15
C VAL A 84 3.05 -4.54 3.69
N HIS A 85 1.89 -4.47 4.34
CA HIS A 85 0.72 -5.28 3.97
C HIS A 85 -0.17 -4.51 2.98
N TYR A 86 -0.68 -5.22 1.98
CA TYR A 86 -1.59 -4.67 0.99
C TYR A 86 -3.00 -5.24 1.13
N PHE A 87 -3.97 -4.41 0.79
CA PHE A 87 -5.39 -4.74 0.81
C PHE A 87 -6.03 -4.19 -0.46
N SER A 88 -6.86 -4.98 -1.13
CA SER A 88 -7.65 -4.56 -2.28
C SER A 88 -9.13 -4.59 -1.94
N LEU A 89 -9.94 -3.70 -2.52
CA LEU A 89 -11.37 -3.95 -2.59
C LEU A 89 -11.63 -5.23 -3.37
N LYS A 90 -12.58 -6.04 -2.90
CA LYS A 90 -13.14 -7.16 -3.67
C LYS A 90 -14.03 -6.58 -4.77
N THR A 91 -13.78 -7.00 -6.00
CA THR A 91 -14.68 -6.84 -7.14
C THR A 91 -15.76 -7.90 -7.12
#